data_AF-A0A139P1R6-F1
#
_entry.id   AF-A0A139P1R6-F1
#
_cell.length_a   1.000
_cell.length_b   1.000
_cell.length_c   1.000
_cell.angle_alpha   90.00
_cell.angle_beta   90.00
_cell.angle_gamma   90.00
#
_symmetry.space_group_name_H-M   'P 1'
#
loop_
_entity.id
_entity.type
_entity.pdbx_description
1 polymer ?
#
loop_
_entity_poly.entity_id
_entity_poly.type
_entity_poly.pdbx_seq_one_letter_code
_entity_poly.pdbx_strand_id
1 'polypeptide(L)'
;MRVEDTYNGSWSAANYDANMNSLSYEVCQQLSASDAEFIENENMVLRQMAEDMTYYGDTPNYSNIKFHNEFSSTSCPARSLELHGGYNDSLRDYVIAKIKHYQSLGSTVQEMLGGDDVQEGWKKNATGWWHVNSDGSYPANSWQKIDDVWYYFDGNGYMKSNSWHKHTDGYWYYLLPSGAMATGWALIANKWYYFKEDGKMATGWVKYKDHWYYLDAKDGDMKSKQFIKSADGSGWYYLKPDGSMADKPEFTVEPDGLITTK
;
A
#
# COMPACT_ATOMS: atom_id res chain seq x y z
N MET A 1 -8.81 13.59 15.76
CA MET A 1 -9.51 14.88 15.61
C MET A 1 -9.38 15.58 16.95
N ARG A 2 -8.60 16.67 17.05
CA ARG A 2 -8.49 17.46 18.28
C ARG A 2 -9.86 18.10 18.53
N VAL A 3 -10.46 17.87 19.69
CA VAL A 3 -11.70 18.54 20.08
C VAL A 3 -11.38 20.01 20.35
N GLU A 4 -12.31 20.86 19.94
CA GLU A 4 -12.18 22.29 19.64
C GLU A 4 -11.65 23.17 20.79
N ASP A 5 -11.02 24.28 20.38
CA ASP A 5 -10.74 25.50 21.14
C ASP A 5 -10.18 25.36 22.58
N THR A 6 -8.86 25.49 22.68
CA THR A 6 -8.13 25.52 23.96
C THR A 6 -7.83 26.95 24.44
N TYR A 7 -8.37 27.97 23.77
CA TYR A 7 -8.12 29.39 24.05
C TYR A 7 -9.29 30.09 24.76
N ASN A 8 -10.46 29.45 24.82
CA ASN A 8 -11.66 29.98 25.47
C ASN A 8 -12.08 29.13 26.68
N GLY A 9 -12.80 29.75 27.62
CA GLY A 9 -13.35 29.06 28.78
C GLY A 9 -14.46 28.06 28.42
N SER A 10 -14.64 27.05 29.26
CA SER A 10 -15.63 25.98 29.10
C SER A 10 -16.76 26.06 30.15
N TRP A 11 -17.79 25.20 30.04
CA TRP A 11 -18.86 25.06 31.04
C TRP A 11 -18.99 23.60 31.51
N SER A 12 -17.86 22.99 31.89
CA SER A 12 -17.73 21.55 32.12
C SER A 12 -17.80 21.14 33.60
N ALA A 13 -17.35 22.00 34.52
CA ALA A 13 -17.08 21.61 35.91
C ALA A 13 -18.06 22.19 36.95
N ALA A 14 -19.05 22.97 36.50
CA ALA A 14 -19.92 23.79 37.37
C ALA A 14 -19.15 24.64 38.39
N ASN A 15 -17.93 25.06 38.03
CA ASN A 15 -17.02 25.84 38.85
C ASN A 15 -16.30 26.86 37.97
N TYR A 16 -16.32 28.14 38.37
CA TYR A 16 -15.80 29.23 37.55
C TYR A 16 -14.30 29.10 37.25
N ASP A 17 -13.50 28.83 38.28
CA ASP A 17 -12.04 28.78 38.12
C ASP A 17 -11.61 27.59 37.25
N ALA A 18 -12.23 26.42 37.44
CA ALA A 18 -11.98 25.26 36.60
C ALA A 18 -12.38 25.51 35.14
N ASN A 19 -13.56 26.09 34.94
CA ASN A 19 -14.08 26.42 33.61
C ASN A 19 -13.18 27.40 32.83
N MET A 20 -12.57 28.36 33.51
CA MET A 20 -11.77 29.42 32.90
C MET A 20 -10.28 29.09 32.77
N ASN A 21 -9.73 28.22 33.64
CA ASN A 21 -8.28 28.01 33.75
C ASN A 21 -7.86 26.55 33.56
N SER A 22 -8.70 25.69 33.00
CA SER A 22 -8.35 24.29 32.73
C SER A 22 -8.87 23.78 31.40
N LEU A 23 -8.17 22.77 30.86
CA LEU A 23 -8.67 21.96 29.76
C LEU A 23 -9.56 20.84 30.31
N SER A 24 -10.73 20.68 29.71
CA SER A 24 -11.74 19.72 30.16
C SER A 24 -11.82 18.54 29.20
N TYR A 25 -11.80 17.34 29.75
CA TYR A 25 -11.83 16.10 29.00
C TYR A 25 -12.96 15.22 29.50
N GLU A 26 -13.73 14.64 28.56
CA GLU A 26 -14.83 13.74 28.87
C GLU A 26 -14.56 12.35 28.33
N VAL A 27 -14.65 11.35 29.21
CA VAL A 27 -14.64 9.94 28.82
C VAL A 27 -16.09 9.50 28.71
N CYS A 28 -16.65 9.61 27.50
CA CYS A 28 -18.05 9.28 27.25
C CYS A 28 -18.32 7.79 27.49
N GLN A 29 -19.38 7.50 28.23
CA GLN A 29 -19.87 6.13 28.42
C GLN A 29 -21.06 5.87 27.48
N GLN A 30 -20.95 4.85 26.62
CA GLN A 30 -22.08 4.36 25.83
C GLN A 30 -22.87 3.29 26.59
N LEU A 31 -24.19 3.21 26.33
CA LEU A 31 -25.04 2.15 26.87
C LEU A 31 -24.51 0.80 26.37
N SER A 32 -24.26 -0.14 27.29
CA SER A 32 -23.75 -1.50 27.03
C SER A 32 -22.26 -1.63 26.68
N ALA A 33 -21.45 -0.56 26.81
CA ALA A 33 -20.00 -0.69 26.66
C ALA A 33 -19.41 -1.58 27.76
N SER A 34 -18.57 -2.54 27.38
CA SER A 34 -17.80 -3.37 28.31
C SER A 34 -16.70 -2.56 29.01
N ASP A 35 -16.15 -3.10 30.11
CA ASP A 35 -15.02 -2.49 30.82
C ASP A 35 -13.82 -2.26 29.87
N ALA A 36 -13.55 -3.21 28.97
CA ALA A 36 -12.47 -3.12 28.01
C ALA A 36 -12.67 -1.98 27.00
N GLU A 37 -13.87 -1.89 26.40
CA GLU A 37 -14.21 -0.82 25.45
C GLU A 37 -14.19 0.57 26.12
N PHE A 38 -14.66 0.65 27.37
CA PHE A 38 -14.57 1.88 28.15
C PHE A 38 -13.10 2.29 28.40
N ILE A 39 -12.25 1.34 28.80
CA ILE A 39 -10.82 1.58 29.01
C ILE A 39 -10.12 1.98 27.71
N GLU A 40 -10.49 1.42 26.56
CA GLU A 40 -9.97 1.84 25.26
C GLU A 40 -10.34 3.30 24.94
N ASN A 41 -11.60 3.69 25.16
CA ASN A 41 -12.03 5.08 25.01
C ASN A 41 -11.27 6.02 25.97
N GLU A 42 -11.15 5.63 27.24
CA GLU A 42 -10.39 6.37 28.24
C GLU A 42 -8.93 6.54 27.82
N ASN A 43 -8.30 5.49 27.30
CA ASN A 43 -6.93 5.54 26.80
C ASN A 43 -6.77 6.52 25.63
N MET A 44 -7.80 6.74 24.80
CA MET A 44 -7.76 7.76 23.74
C MET A 44 -7.81 9.18 24.31
N VAL A 45 -8.67 9.42 25.29
CA VAL A 45 -8.75 10.70 26.00
C VAL A 45 -7.42 11.02 26.68
N LEU A 46 -6.81 10.03 27.35
CA LEU A 46 -5.52 10.19 28.02
C LEU A 46 -4.36 10.49 27.06
N ARG A 47 -4.39 9.98 25.82
CA ARG A 47 -3.43 10.38 24.78
C ARG A 47 -3.63 11.83 24.35
N GLN A 48 -4.87 12.28 24.21
CA GLN A 48 -5.15 13.68 23.89
C GLN A 48 -4.67 14.62 25.02
N MET A 49 -4.92 14.24 26.28
CA MET A 49 -4.38 14.96 27.44
C MET A 49 -2.85 15.03 27.39
N ALA A 50 -2.18 13.93 27.04
CA ALA A 50 -0.72 13.89 26.92
C ALA A 50 -0.20 14.83 25.81
N GLU A 51 -0.85 14.86 24.65
CA GLU A 51 -0.51 15.79 23.56
C GLU A 51 -0.67 17.25 24.02
N ASP A 52 -1.81 17.60 24.62
CA ASP A 52 -2.06 18.98 25.04
C ASP A 52 -1.11 19.44 26.16
N MET A 53 -0.83 18.59 27.16
CA MET A 53 0.16 18.92 28.19
C MET A 53 1.56 19.09 27.59
N THR A 54 1.93 18.28 26.60
CA THR A 54 3.20 18.44 25.88
C THR A 54 3.24 19.75 25.10
N TYR A 55 2.15 20.09 24.41
CA TYR A 55 2.00 21.33 23.64
C TYR A 55 2.12 22.58 24.52
N TYR A 56 1.52 22.56 25.73
CA TYR A 56 1.56 23.67 26.68
C TYR A 56 2.80 23.67 27.60
N GLY A 57 3.66 22.65 27.52
CA GLY A 57 4.87 22.55 28.33
C GLY A 57 4.62 22.14 29.79
N ASP A 58 3.48 21.52 30.07
CA ASP A 58 3.09 21.06 31.40
C ASP A 58 3.49 19.60 31.67
N THR A 59 3.75 19.30 32.95
CA THR A 59 4.01 17.93 33.42
C THR A 59 2.88 17.46 34.33
N PRO A 60 2.29 16.27 34.12
CA PRO A 60 1.20 15.76 34.95
C PRO A 60 1.62 15.54 36.40
N ASN A 61 0.86 16.11 37.32
CA ASN A 61 1.09 16.04 38.76
C ASN A 61 -0.24 16.24 39.55
N TYR A 62 -0.18 16.13 40.87
CA TYR A 62 -1.36 16.20 41.75
C TYR A 62 -2.08 17.56 41.78
N SER A 63 -1.38 18.63 41.39
CA SER A 63 -1.95 19.98 41.37
C SER A 63 -2.74 20.28 40.10
N ASN A 64 -2.36 19.67 38.96
CA ASN A 64 -2.97 19.95 37.65
C ASN A 64 -3.84 18.83 37.08
N ILE A 65 -3.84 17.63 37.68
CA ILE A 65 -4.82 16.57 37.37
C ILE A 65 -5.93 16.59 38.42
N LYS A 66 -7.14 17.02 38.03
CA LYS A 66 -8.31 17.16 38.88
C LYS A 66 -9.55 16.54 38.24
N PHE A 67 -10.48 16.09 39.09
CA PHE A 67 -11.73 15.46 38.66
C PHE A 67 -12.95 16.34 38.97
N HIS A 68 -14.04 16.16 38.22
CA HIS A 68 -15.24 16.99 38.33
C HIS A 68 -15.84 16.99 39.75
N ASN A 69 -15.88 15.84 40.42
CA ASN A 69 -16.32 15.73 41.82
C ASN A 69 -15.46 16.50 42.85
N GLU A 70 -14.27 16.99 42.47
CA GLU A 70 -13.45 17.87 43.31
C GLU A 70 -13.89 19.34 43.21
N PHE A 71 -14.66 19.70 42.18
CA PHE A 71 -15.10 21.07 41.90
C PHE A 71 -16.57 21.32 42.25
N SER A 72 -17.41 20.30 42.14
CA SER A 72 -18.85 20.38 42.41
C SER A 72 -19.43 19.06 42.92
N SER A 73 -20.63 19.11 43.48
CA SER A 73 -21.33 17.91 43.96
C SER A 73 -21.88 17.11 42.77
N THR A 74 -21.09 16.17 42.26
CA THR A 74 -21.43 15.28 41.14
C THR A 74 -20.89 13.87 41.36
N SER A 75 -21.48 12.88 40.67
CA SER A 75 -20.96 11.52 40.61
C SER A 75 -19.79 11.37 39.63
N CYS A 76 -19.60 12.28 38.68
CA CYS A 76 -18.53 12.18 37.69
C CYS A 76 -17.13 12.34 38.33
N PRO A 77 -16.13 11.50 38.00
CA PRO A 77 -16.10 10.46 36.96
C PRO A 77 -16.34 9.04 37.51
N ALA A 78 -17.58 8.71 37.90
CA ALA A 78 -17.96 7.47 38.58
C ALA A 78 -17.37 6.19 37.98
N ARG A 79 -17.41 6.05 36.65
CA ARG A 79 -16.96 4.83 35.98
C ARG A 79 -15.44 4.65 36.01
N SER A 80 -14.68 5.72 35.78
CA SER A 80 -13.22 5.69 35.93
C SER A 80 -12.82 5.45 37.39
N LEU A 81 -13.55 6.01 38.36
CA LEU A 81 -13.32 5.71 39.77
C LEU A 81 -13.54 4.21 40.05
N GLU A 82 -14.66 3.63 39.61
CA GLU A 82 -14.95 2.21 39.80
C GLU A 82 -13.84 1.30 39.28
N LEU A 83 -13.31 1.57 38.08
CA LEU A 83 -12.29 0.74 37.42
C LEU A 83 -10.88 0.93 37.99
N HIS A 84 -10.59 2.09 38.60
CA HIS A 84 -9.25 2.47 39.03
C HIS A 84 -9.13 2.69 40.55
N GLY A 85 -9.85 1.89 41.34
CA GLY A 85 -9.65 1.78 42.79
C GLY A 85 -10.57 2.61 43.67
N GLY A 86 -11.61 3.24 43.11
CA GLY A 86 -12.74 3.83 43.82
C GLY A 86 -12.51 5.19 44.48
N TYR A 87 -11.26 5.69 44.48
CA TYR A 87 -10.88 6.95 45.11
C TYR A 87 -10.15 7.87 44.13
N ASN A 88 -10.33 9.18 44.31
CA ASN A 88 -9.71 10.20 43.45
C ASN A 88 -8.18 10.07 43.41
N ASP A 89 -7.52 9.75 44.52
CA ASP A 89 -6.06 9.61 44.52
C ASP A 89 -5.59 8.42 43.67
N SER A 90 -6.27 7.27 43.75
CA SER A 90 -5.97 6.09 42.93
C SER A 90 -6.17 6.35 41.44
N LEU A 91 -7.28 7.02 41.09
CA LEU A 91 -7.53 7.43 39.70
C LEU A 91 -6.48 8.44 39.22
N ARG A 92 -6.07 9.37 40.08
CA ARG A 92 -5.05 10.37 39.75
C ARG A 92 -3.70 9.75 39.46
N ASP A 93 -3.27 8.79 40.28
CA ASP A 93 -2.04 8.04 40.06
C ASP A 93 -2.05 7.32 38.71
N TYR A 94 -3.16 6.66 38.38
CA TYR A 94 -3.34 5.99 37.08
C TYR A 94 -3.25 6.99 35.91
N VAL A 95 -3.99 8.10 35.98
CA VAL A 95 -4.00 9.14 34.94
C VAL A 95 -2.60 9.74 34.73
N ILE A 96 -1.91 10.10 35.82
CA ILE A 96 -0.54 10.64 35.76
C ILE A 96 0.40 9.62 35.11
N ALA A 97 0.33 8.35 35.52
CA ALA A 97 1.19 7.30 34.97
C ALA A 97 0.94 7.09 33.47
N LYS A 98 -0.32 7.08 33.05
CA LYS A 98 -0.71 6.92 31.64
C LYS A 98 -0.28 8.10 30.78
N ILE A 99 -0.48 9.34 31.25
CA ILE A 99 -0.03 10.52 30.52
C ILE A 99 1.49 10.49 30.33
N LYS A 100 2.27 10.22 31.39
CA LYS A 100 3.73 10.09 31.30
C LYS A 100 4.16 8.97 30.34
N HIS A 101 3.46 7.84 30.37
CA HIS A 101 3.71 6.75 29.44
C HIS A 101 3.46 7.17 27.99
N TYR A 102 2.34 7.83 27.70
CA TYR A 102 2.05 8.29 26.34
C TYR A 102 3.03 9.37 25.87
N GLN A 103 3.39 10.33 26.73
CA GLN A 103 4.44 11.30 26.44
C GLN A 103 5.80 10.63 26.14
N SER A 104 6.07 9.43 26.65
CA SER A 104 7.28 8.69 26.28
C SER A 104 7.18 7.96 24.94
N LEU A 105 6.00 7.87 24.33
CA LEU A 105 5.78 7.28 23.00
C LEU A 105 5.80 8.33 21.88
N GLY A 106 5.51 9.59 22.20
CA GLY A 106 5.47 10.69 21.22
C GLY A 106 4.94 11.99 21.80
N SER A 107 5.02 13.07 21.02
CA SER A 107 4.48 14.39 21.35
C SER A 107 3.06 14.62 20.81
N THR A 108 2.60 13.79 19.85
CA THR A 108 1.23 13.82 19.30
C THR A 108 0.49 12.52 19.56
N VAL A 109 -0.86 12.56 19.62
CA VAL A 109 -1.73 11.37 19.69
C VAL A 109 -1.39 10.39 18.58
N GLN A 110 -1.08 10.89 17.39
CA GLN A 110 -0.69 10.05 16.26
C GLN A 110 0.57 9.24 16.58
N GLU A 111 1.65 9.88 17.04
CA GLU A 111 2.87 9.20 17.46
C GLU A 111 2.62 8.21 18.62
N MET A 112 1.77 8.59 19.59
CA MET A 112 1.40 7.75 20.76
C MET A 112 0.56 6.52 20.40
N LEU A 113 -0.09 6.51 19.24
CA LEU A 113 -0.75 5.34 18.68
C LEU A 113 0.24 4.39 18.00
N GLY A 114 1.54 4.70 18.06
CA GLY A 114 2.58 4.04 17.27
C GLY A 114 2.53 4.51 15.83
N GLY A 115 2.41 5.85 15.66
CA GLY A 115 2.09 6.57 14.43
C GLY A 115 2.53 5.82 13.21
N ASP A 116 1.58 5.55 12.30
CA ASP A 116 1.68 4.58 11.21
C ASP A 116 3.13 4.17 10.98
N ASP A 117 3.47 2.94 11.37
CA ASP A 117 4.75 2.31 11.02
C ASP A 117 4.76 2.12 9.50
N VAL A 118 4.81 3.23 8.76
CA VAL A 118 5.03 3.36 7.34
C VAL A 118 6.52 3.13 7.15
N GLN A 119 6.96 1.92 7.48
CA GLN A 119 8.21 1.43 6.95
C GLN A 119 8.03 1.38 5.44
N GLU A 120 8.57 2.38 4.75
CA GLU A 120 8.72 2.41 3.30
C GLU A 120 9.18 1.04 2.78
N GLY A 121 8.76 0.72 1.57
CA GLY A 121 9.21 -0.47 0.85
C GLY A 121 8.13 -1.51 0.67
N TRP A 122 8.58 -2.70 0.31
CA TRP A 122 7.73 -3.83 -0.02
C TRP A 122 7.04 -4.42 1.21
N LYS A 123 5.74 -4.66 1.07
CA LYS A 123 4.89 -5.31 2.07
C LYS A 123 4.12 -6.47 1.42
N LYS A 124 3.75 -7.46 2.22
CA LYS A 124 3.04 -8.66 1.76
C LYS A 124 1.96 -9.08 2.73
N ASN A 125 0.81 -9.49 2.20
CA ASN A 125 -0.25 -10.17 2.94
C ASN A 125 -0.74 -11.42 2.18
N ALA A 126 -1.88 -11.97 2.57
CA ALA A 126 -2.48 -13.13 1.92
C ALA A 126 -2.95 -12.87 0.47
N THR A 127 -3.24 -11.62 0.13
CA THR A 127 -3.70 -11.20 -1.20
C THR A 127 -2.53 -11.00 -2.16
N GLY A 128 -1.46 -10.35 -1.70
CA GLY A 128 -0.32 -10.08 -2.56
C GLY A 128 0.71 -9.14 -1.95
N TRP A 129 1.56 -8.60 -2.82
CA TRP A 129 2.56 -7.59 -2.49
C TRP A 129 2.05 -6.20 -2.81
N TRP A 130 2.38 -5.20 -1.99
CA TRP A 130 2.26 -3.78 -2.32
C TRP A 130 3.54 -3.05 -1.93
N HIS A 131 3.71 -1.82 -2.43
CA HIS A 131 4.85 -0.98 -2.09
C HIS A 131 4.36 0.29 -1.39
N VAL A 132 4.95 0.59 -0.24
CA VAL A 132 4.67 1.82 0.50
C VAL A 132 5.78 2.81 0.19
N ASN A 133 5.43 3.99 -0.30
CA ASN A 133 6.38 5.07 -0.57
C ASN A 133 6.82 5.75 0.73
N SER A 134 7.89 6.55 0.67
CA SER A 134 8.40 7.31 1.82
C SER A 134 7.38 8.28 2.44
N ASP A 135 6.39 8.74 1.68
CA ASP A 135 5.27 9.58 2.15
C ASP A 135 4.07 8.78 2.67
N GLY A 136 4.18 7.46 2.69
CA GLY A 136 3.12 6.52 3.08
C GLY A 136 2.03 6.26 2.05
N SER A 137 2.10 6.89 0.89
CA SER A 137 1.26 6.51 -0.25
C SER A 137 1.67 5.16 -0.82
N TYR A 138 0.83 4.59 -1.69
CA TYR A 138 1.14 3.39 -2.46
C TYR A 138 0.60 3.53 -3.89
N PRO A 139 1.25 2.92 -4.90
CA PRO A 139 0.77 2.95 -6.27
C PRO A 139 -0.51 2.13 -6.42
N ALA A 140 -1.50 2.67 -7.14
CA ALA A 140 -2.69 1.95 -7.57
C ALA A 140 -3.01 2.29 -9.03
N ASN A 141 -3.43 1.30 -9.82
CA ASN A 141 -3.68 1.40 -11.26
C ASN A 141 -2.55 2.10 -12.05
N SER A 142 -1.30 1.86 -11.66
CA SER A 142 -0.16 2.61 -12.18
C SER A 142 1.09 1.75 -12.28
N TRP A 143 1.96 2.16 -13.19
CA TRP A 143 3.33 1.71 -13.26
C TRP A 143 4.17 2.47 -12.22
N GLN A 144 5.03 1.77 -11.50
CA GLN A 144 6.04 2.38 -10.64
C GLN A 144 7.39 1.70 -10.84
N LYS A 145 8.44 2.51 -10.93
CA LYS A 145 9.83 2.05 -10.98
C LYS A 145 10.38 2.01 -9.56
N ILE A 146 10.82 0.85 -9.10
CA ILE A 146 11.36 0.60 -7.77
C ILE A 146 12.70 -0.12 -7.96
N ASP A 147 13.79 0.45 -7.44
CA ASP A 147 15.16 -0.08 -7.60
C ASP A 147 15.51 -0.42 -9.06
N ASP A 148 15.22 0.53 -9.96
CA ASP A 148 15.40 0.41 -11.42
C ASP A 148 14.58 -0.66 -12.13
N VAL A 149 13.65 -1.33 -11.46
CA VAL A 149 12.73 -2.32 -12.04
C VAL A 149 11.31 -1.76 -12.12
N TRP A 150 10.63 -1.95 -13.25
CA TRP A 150 9.24 -1.54 -13.43
C TRP A 150 8.26 -2.60 -12.93
N TYR A 151 7.25 -2.15 -12.18
CA TYR A 151 6.14 -2.96 -11.67
C TYR A 151 4.81 -2.29 -12.01
N TYR A 152 3.75 -3.07 -12.14
CA TYR A 152 2.38 -2.54 -12.29
C TYR A 152 1.53 -2.94 -11.11
N PHE A 153 0.80 -1.98 -10.53
CA PHE A 153 -0.10 -2.21 -9.40
C PHE A 153 -1.56 -2.08 -9.84
N ASP A 154 -2.41 -2.99 -9.35
CA ASP A 154 -3.84 -2.97 -9.62
C ASP A 154 -4.57 -1.85 -8.86
N GLY A 155 -5.90 -1.79 -9.00
CA GLY A 155 -6.69 -0.71 -8.39
C GLY A 155 -6.75 -0.74 -6.86
N ASN A 156 -6.36 -1.84 -6.24
CA ASN A 156 -6.27 -1.98 -4.78
C ASN A 156 -4.82 -1.78 -4.29
N GLY A 157 -3.89 -1.50 -5.21
CA GLY A 157 -2.47 -1.31 -4.90
C GLY A 157 -1.68 -2.61 -4.79
N TYR A 158 -2.21 -3.74 -5.25
CA TYR A 158 -1.44 -4.99 -5.29
C TYR A 158 -0.66 -5.12 -6.59
N MET A 159 0.60 -5.51 -6.45
CA MET A 159 1.52 -5.77 -7.55
C MET A 159 0.99 -6.92 -8.41
N LYS A 160 0.88 -6.69 -9.72
CA LYS A 160 0.62 -7.76 -10.69
C LYS A 160 1.88 -8.59 -10.88
N SER A 161 1.70 -9.91 -10.91
CA SER A 161 2.76 -10.89 -11.20
C SER A 161 2.21 -12.03 -12.05
N ASN A 162 3.10 -12.68 -12.80
CA ASN A 162 2.77 -13.83 -13.66
C ASN A 162 1.51 -13.62 -14.52
N SER A 163 1.35 -12.42 -15.08
CA SER A 163 0.11 -12.01 -15.73
C SER A 163 0.33 -11.01 -16.85
N TRP A 164 -0.58 -11.07 -17.83
CA TRP A 164 -0.68 -10.10 -18.91
C TRP A 164 -1.39 -8.85 -18.44
N HIS A 165 -0.93 -7.68 -18.90
CA HIS A 165 -1.58 -6.40 -18.68
C HIS A 165 -1.68 -5.64 -19.99
N LYS A 166 -2.92 -5.36 -20.43
CA LYS A 166 -3.17 -4.40 -21.50
C LYS A 166 -3.27 -3.01 -20.89
N HIS A 167 -2.36 -2.13 -21.25
CA HIS A 167 -2.33 -0.77 -20.74
C HIS A 167 -3.23 0.16 -21.57
N THR A 168 -3.49 1.36 -21.07
CA THR A 168 -4.36 2.36 -21.71
C THR A 168 -3.80 2.90 -23.03
N ASP A 169 -2.50 2.75 -23.25
CA ASP A 169 -1.82 3.03 -24.53
C ASP A 169 -2.14 1.99 -25.62
N GLY A 170 -2.89 0.93 -25.28
CA GLY A 170 -3.30 -0.13 -26.19
C GLY A 170 -2.31 -1.28 -26.34
N TYR A 171 -1.12 -1.19 -25.75
CA TYR A 171 -0.09 -2.23 -25.82
C TYR A 171 -0.25 -3.28 -24.71
N TRP A 172 0.23 -4.48 -25.01
CA TRP A 172 0.32 -5.56 -24.04
C TRP A 172 1.69 -5.55 -23.36
N TYR A 173 1.67 -5.80 -22.07
CA TYR A 173 2.82 -5.95 -21.19
C TYR A 173 2.67 -7.27 -20.44
N TYR A 174 3.78 -7.81 -19.95
CA TYR A 174 3.76 -8.99 -19.11
C TYR A 174 4.54 -8.74 -17.82
N LEU A 175 3.94 -9.06 -16.69
CA LEU A 175 4.58 -9.02 -15.39
C LEU A 175 5.09 -10.43 -15.09
N LEU A 176 6.40 -10.58 -14.94
CA LEU A 176 7.06 -11.83 -14.61
C LEU A 176 6.60 -12.36 -13.23
N PRO A 177 6.94 -13.60 -12.85
CA PRO A 177 6.60 -14.12 -11.51
C PRO A 177 7.11 -13.26 -10.35
N SER A 178 8.22 -12.53 -10.53
CA SER A 178 8.74 -11.56 -9.57
C SER A 178 7.98 -10.22 -9.53
N GLY A 179 7.02 -10.01 -10.45
CA GLY A 179 6.34 -8.74 -10.68
C GLY A 179 7.06 -7.79 -11.63
N ALA A 180 8.34 -8.05 -11.94
CA ALA A 180 9.10 -7.24 -12.87
C ALA A 180 8.46 -7.22 -14.27
N MET A 181 8.42 -6.06 -14.91
CA MET A 181 8.02 -5.90 -16.30
C MET A 181 8.97 -6.69 -17.22
N ALA A 182 8.41 -7.55 -18.08
CA ALA A 182 9.19 -8.28 -19.06
C ALA A 182 9.80 -7.34 -20.10
N THR A 183 11.07 -7.55 -20.40
CA THR A 183 11.80 -6.94 -21.52
C THR A 183 12.59 -8.04 -22.23
N GLY A 184 12.82 -7.90 -23.53
CA GLY A 184 13.45 -8.92 -24.36
C GLY A 184 12.59 -10.17 -24.55
N TRP A 185 13.25 -11.31 -24.76
CA TRP A 185 12.59 -12.60 -24.97
C TRP A 185 12.05 -13.19 -23.66
N ALA A 186 10.80 -13.62 -23.66
CA ALA A 186 10.20 -14.34 -22.54
C ALA A 186 9.40 -15.56 -23.01
N LEU A 187 9.56 -16.68 -22.30
CA LEU A 187 8.79 -17.90 -22.51
C LEU A 187 7.59 -17.90 -21.56
N ILE A 188 6.38 -17.78 -22.10
CA ILE A 188 5.13 -17.68 -21.34
C ILE A 188 4.19 -18.75 -21.84
N ALA A 189 3.76 -19.67 -20.96
CA ALA A 189 2.87 -20.78 -21.31
C ALA A 189 3.33 -21.56 -22.57
N ASN A 190 4.61 -21.93 -22.62
CA ASN A 190 5.26 -22.65 -23.72
C ASN A 190 5.30 -21.91 -25.08
N LYS A 191 5.07 -20.59 -25.08
CA LYS A 191 5.20 -19.74 -26.27
C LYS A 191 6.22 -18.63 -26.02
N TRP A 192 7.06 -18.36 -27.02
CA TRP A 192 8.01 -17.26 -26.95
C TRP A 192 7.34 -15.95 -27.36
N TYR A 193 7.62 -14.90 -26.60
CA TYR A 193 7.20 -13.53 -26.86
C TYR A 193 8.42 -12.63 -26.79
N TYR A 194 8.35 -11.47 -27.45
CA TYR A 194 9.38 -10.44 -27.33
C TYR A 194 8.76 -9.15 -26.82
N PHE A 195 9.39 -8.55 -25.82
CA PHE A 195 9.03 -7.27 -25.26
C PHE A 195 10.14 -6.27 -25.58
N LYS A 196 9.78 -5.08 -26.05
CA LYS A 196 10.75 -4.00 -26.30
C LYS A 196 11.33 -3.48 -24.98
N GLU A 197 12.33 -2.60 -25.05
CA GLU A 197 12.95 -1.99 -23.86
C GLU A 197 11.93 -1.22 -23.00
N ASP A 198 10.90 -0.65 -23.62
CA ASP A 198 9.78 0.00 -22.94
C ASP A 198 8.71 -0.98 -22.43
N GLY A 199 8.95 -2.30 -22.50
CA GLY A 199 8.07 -3.36 -22.01
C GLY A 199 6.89 -3.70 -22.91
N LYS A 200 6.69 -2.97 -24.01
CA LYS A 200 5.60 -3.27 -24.95
C LYS A 200 5.88 -4.57 -25.70
N MET A 201 4.93 -5.48 -25.70
CA MET A 201 4.95 -6.70 -26.52
C MET A 201 5.05 -6.32 -27.99
N ALA A 202 6.04 -6.87 -28.67
CA ALA A 202 6.23 -6.70 -30.10
C ALA A 202 5.36 -7.69 -30.89
N THR A 203 5.00 -7.29 -32.11
CA THR A 203 4.36 -8.14 -33.10
C THR A 203 5.05 -7.95 -34.46
N GLY A 204 4.86 -8.89 -35.38
CA GLY A 204 5.50 -8.85 -36.68
C GLY A 204 7.00 -9.17 -36.62
N TRP A 205 7.77 -8.59 -37.55
CA TRP A 205 9.20 -8.88 -37.69
C TRP A 205 10.02 -8.17 -36.61
N VAL A 206 10.86 -8.94 -35.90
CA VAL A 206 11.83 -8.44 -34.92
C VAL A 206 13.22 -8.96 -35.26
N LYS A 207 14.20 -8.06 -35.29
CA LYS A 207 15.60 -8.42 -35.38
C LYS A 207 16.18 -8.56 -33.98
N TYR A 208 16.77 -9.72 -33.69
CA TYR A 208 17.47 -9.97 -32.43
C TYR A 208 18.86 -10.53 -32.74
N LYS A 209 19.89 -9.75 -32.37
CA LYS A 209 21.28 -9.98 -32.82
C LYS A 209 21.32 -10.05 -34.36
N ASP A 210 21.86 -11.12 -34.91
CA ASP A 210 22.02 -11.32 -36.35
C ASP A 210 20.83 -12.02 -37.02
N HIS A 211 19.77 -12.37 -36.27
CA HIS A 211 18.66 -13.16 -36.77
C HIS A 211 17.35 -12.37 -36.76
N TRP A 212 16.50 -12.67 -37.74
CA TRP A 212 15.11 -12.20 -37.79
C TRP A 212 14.16 -13.25 -37.25
N TYR A 213 13.15 -12.81 -36.53
CA TYR A 213 12.05 -13.62 -36.01
C TYR A 213 10.74 -12.96 -36.38
N TYR A 214 9.67 -13.76 -36.46
CA TYR A 214 8.32 -13.25 -36.68
C TYR A 214 7.42 -13.61 -35.50
N LEU A 215 6.79 -12.59 -34.93
CA LEU A 215 5.81 -12.67 -33.85
C LEU A 215 4.42 -12.53 -34.45
N ASP A 216 3.48 -13.35 -34.00
CA ASP A 216 2.10 -13.33 -34.48
C ASP A 216 1.50 -11.91 -34.38
N ALA A 217 0.86 -11.45 -35.45
CA ALA A 217 0.32 -10.09 -35.52
C ALA A 217 -0.83 -9.85 -34.53
N LYS A 218 -1.54 -10.91 -34.13
CA LYS A 218 -2.71 -10.87 -33.26
C LYS A 218 -2.35 -11.27 -31.83
N ASP A 219 -1.68 -12.42 -31.70
CA ASP A 219 -1.46 -13.07 -30.42
C ASP A 219 -0.05 -12.84 -29.86
N GLY A 220 0.88 -12.33 -30.67
CA GLY A 220 2.26 -11.97 -30.26
C GLY A 220 3.24 -13.14 -30.11
N ASP A 221 2.79 -14.40 -30.20
CA ASP A 221 3.67 -15.55 -30.07
C ASP A 221 4.59 -15.74 -31.28
N MET A 222 5.84 -16.12 -31.01
CA MET A 222 6.84 -16.41 -32.03
C MET A 222 6.42 -17.60 -32.89
N LYS A 223 6.43 -17.38 -34.21
CA LYS A 223 6.22 -18.42 -35.20
C LYS A 223 7.52 -19.17 -35.49
N SER A 224 7.39 -20.47 -35.79
CA SER A 224 8.48 -21.36 -36.20
C SER A 224 7.96 -22.43 -37.14
N LYS A 225 8.86 -23.08 -37.88
CA LYS A 225 8.58 -24.18 -38.84
C LYS A 225 7.48 -23.83 -39.85
N GLN A 226 7.47 -22.61 -40.37
CA GLN A 226 6.42 -22.15 -41.28
C GLN A 226 6.89 -21.03 -42.21
N PHE A 227 6.12 -20.80 -43.27
CA PHE A 227 6.31 -19.69 -44.19
C PHE A 227 5.48 -18.47 -43.79
N ILE A 228 6.11 -17.30 -43.79
CA ILE A 228 5.48 -16.00 -43.56
C ILE A 228 5.42 -15.25 -44.88
N LYS A 229 4.22 -14.80 -45.27
CA LYS A 229 4.05 -14.05 -46.51
C LYS A 229 4.74 -12.69 -46.39
N SER A 230 5.44 -12.31 -47.44
CA SER A 230 5.98 -10.95 -47.61
C SER A 230 4.85 -9.91 -47.60
N ALA A 231 5.19 -8.69 -47.15
CA ALA A 231 4.20 -7.61 -47.01
C ALA A 231 3.62 -7.13 -48.37
N ASP A 232 4.42 -7.19 -49.43
CA ASP A 232 3.99 -6.90 -50.81
C ASP A 232 3.30 -8.10 -51.49
N GLY A 233 3.29 -9.25 -50.82
CA GLY A 233 2.71 -10.49 -51.31
C GLY A 233 3.49 -11.17 -52.44
N SER A 234 4.71 -10.70 -52.77
CA SER A 234 5.52 -11.20 -53.88
C SER A 234 6.17 -12.56 -53.60
N GLY A 235 6.37 -12.89 -52.32
CA GLY A 235 7.02 -14.12 -51.88
C GLY A 235 6.78 -14.49 -50.41
N TRP A 236 7.62 -15.39 -49.91
CA TRP A 236 7.53 -15.98 -48.57
C TRP A 236 8.90 -16.09 -47.91
N TYR A 237 8.93 -15.91 -46.59
CA TYR A 237 10.10 -16.14 -45.73
C TYR A 237 9.89 -17.41 -44.91
N TYR A 238 10.88 -18.31 -44.87
CA TYR A 238 10.80 -19.51 -44.04
C TYR A 238 11.39 -19.26 -42.64
N LEU A 239 10.66 -19.65 -41.60
CA LEU A 239 11.14 -19.68 -40.21
C LEU A 239 11.54 -21.12 -39.84
N LYS A 240 12.77 -21.27 -39.36
CA LYS A 240 13.36 -22.55 -38.91
C LYS A 240 12.67 -23.08 -37.65
N PRO A 241 12.99 -24.33 -37.20
CA PRO A 241 12.54 -24.87 -35.92
C PRO A 241 12.79 -24.00 -34.69
N ASP A 242 13.88 -23.24 -34.68
CA ASP A 242 14.23 -22.31 -33.59
C ASP A 242 13.53 -20.93 -33.72
N GLY A 243 12.69 -20.76 -34.74
CA GLY A 243 11.96 -19.51 -35.03
C GLY A 243 12.74 -18.47 -35.83
N SER A 244 14.05 -18.65 -36.02
CA SER A 244 14.83 -17.71 -36.81
C SER A 244 14.58 -17.89 -38.31
N MET A 245 14.55 -16.77 -39.04
CA MET A 245 14.39 -16.73 -40.48
C MET A 245 15.58 -17.40 -41.16
N ALA A 246 15.33 -18.21 -42.18
CA ALA A 246 16.38 -18.76 -43.03
C ALA A 246 16.82 -17.71 -44.06
N ASP A 247 18.11 -17.39 -44.11
CA ASP A 247 18.66 -16.46 -45.11
C ASP A 247 18.66 -17.04 -46.53
N LYS A 248 18.96 -18.34 -46.64
CA LYS A 248 18.98 -19.11 -47.89
C LYS A 248 18.41 -20.51 -47.64
N PRO A 249 17.07 -20.65 -47.53
CA PRO A 249 16.47 -21.95 -47.29
C PRO A 249 16.74 -22.90 -48.47
N GLU A 250 17.26 -24.09 -48.19
CA GLU A 250 17.29 -25.19 -49.16
C GLU A 250 15.96 -25.95 -49.11
N PHE A 251 15.42 -26.29 -50.28
CA PHE A 251 14.19 -27.05 -50.40
C PHE A 251 14.35 -28.23 -51.37
N THR A 252 13.65 -29.32 -51.08
CA THR A 252 13.38 -30.39 -52.06
C THR A 252 11.93 -30.29 -52.52
N VAL A 253 11.70 -30.66 -53.77
CA VAL A 253 10.35 -30.81 -54.32
C VAL A 253 10.21 -32.27 -54.72
N GLU A 254 9.37 -33.00 -54.00
CA GLU A 254 9.09 -34.40 -54.29
C GLU A 254 8.22 -34.53 -55.56
N PRO A 255 8.16 -35.71 -56.21
CA PRO A 255 7.39 -35.90 -57.44
C PRO A 255 5.89 -35.58 -57.34
N ASP A 256 5.32 -35.60 -56.14
CA ASP A 256 3.93 -35.24 -55.85
C ASP A 256 3.72 -33.73 -55.58
N GLY A 257 4.80 -32.94 -55.68
CA GLY A 257 4.78 -31.50 -55.42
C GLY A 257 4.97 -31.11 -53.96
N LEU A 258 5.22 -32.06 -53.05
CA LEU A 258 5.55 -31.75 -51.65
C LEU A 258 6.88 -31.00 -51.57
N ILE A 259 6.84 -29.82 -50.95
CA ILE A 259 8.04 -29.04 -50.66
C ILE A 259 8.52 -29.37 -49.24
N THR A 260 9.76 -29.85 -49.10
CA THR A 260 10.39 -30.07 -47.79
C THR A 260 11.57 -29.12 -47.60
N THR A 261 11.78 -28.68 -46.36
CA THR A 261 12.96 -27.89 -45.96
C THR A 261 13.88 -28.79 -45.15
N LYS A 262 15.19 -28.73 -45.39
CA LYS A 262 16.17 -29.47 -44.60
C LYS A 262 16.24 -28.99 -43.14
#